data_AF-S7U4S7-F1
#
_entry.id   AF-S7U4S7-F1
#
_cell.length_a   1.000
_cell.length_b   1.000
_cell.length_c   1.000
_cell.angle_alpha   90.00
_cell.angle_beta   90.00
_cell.angle_gamma   90.00
#
_symmetry.space_group_name_H-M   'P 1'
#
loop_
_entity.id
_entity.type
_entity.pdbx_description
1 polymer ?
#
loop_
_entity_poly.entity_id
_entity_poly.type
_entity_poly.pdbx_seq_one_letter_code
_entity_poly.pdbx_strand_id
1 'polypeptide(L)'
;MRKHLFAKTDCNCLRKATYFKCVFCGCLEYLSVDEIRRMDRSRAECPDERAPRVPSQEAFLTGFGGTVDCLAPDWQTHYRDAPPDDCPNCPPPGKD
;
A
#
# COMPACT_ATOMS: atom_id res chain seq x y z
N MET A 1 10.68 -1.13 -13.90
CA MET A 1 9.73 -1.89 -13.06
C MET A 1 8.55 -1.01 -12.69
N ARG A 2 7.40 -1.63 -12.40
CA ARG A 2 6.19 -0.96 -11.88
C ARG A 2 6.02 -1.34 -10.40
N LYS A 3 5.47 -0.45 -9.60
CA LYS A 3 5.23 -0.72 -8.18
C LYS A 3 3.77 -1.02 -7.88
N HIS A 4 3.54 -1.86 -6.88
CA HIS A 4 2.21 -2.05 -6.33
C HIS A 4 1.66 -0.75 -5.77
N LEU A 5 0.34 -0.61 -5.85
CA LEU A 5 -0.40 0.43 -5.16
C LEU A 5 -1.33 -0.27 -4.19
N PHE A 6 -0.91 -0.35 -2.94
CA PHE A 6 -1.58 -1.13 -1.91
C PHE A 6 -2.66 -0.32 -1.22
N ALA A 7 -3.81 -0.94 -1.02
CA ALA A 7 -4.83 -0.38 -0.17
C ALA A 7 -5.17 -1.38 0.93
N LYS A 8 -5.35 -0.87 2.14
CA LYS A 8 -5.72 -1.67 3.29
C LYS A 8 -7.07 -2.35 3.04
N THR A 9 -7.20 -3.67 3.17
CA THR A 9 -8.47 -4.35 2.87
C THR A 9 -9.43 -4.39 4.04
N ASP A 10 -8.94 -4.17 5.25
CA ASP A 10 -9.74 -4.22 6.47
C ASP A 10 -9.55 -2.93 7.30
N CYS A 11 -10.50 -2.67 8.20
CA CYS A 11 -10.46 -1.50 9.05
C CYS A 11 -9.94 -1.84 10.47
N ASN A 12 -8.97 -2.76 10.59
CA ASN A 12 -8.36 -3.10 11.88
C ASN A 12 -7.36 -2.01 12.30
N CYS A 13 -7.85 -0.82 12.62
CA CYS A 13 -7.02 0.36 12.93
C CYS A 13 -6.17 0.21 14.19
N LEU A 14 -6.54 -0.70 15.11
CA LEU A 14 -5.78 -1.00 16.33
C LEU A 14 -4.63 -1.99 16.12
N ARG A 15 -4.55 -2.67 14.96
CA ARG A 15 -3.49 -3.65 14.71
C ARG A 15 -2.29 -2.99 14.03
N LYS A 16 -1.10 -3.34 14.52
CA LYS A 16 0.17 -2.94 13.90
C LYS A 16 0.31 -3.46 12.46
N ALA A 17 -0.26 -4.64 12.16
CA ALA A 17 -0.25 -5.25 10.84
C ALA A 17 -1.69 -5.56 10.37
N THR A 18 -1.89 -5.52 9.06
CA THR A 18 -3.18 -5.64 8.39
C THR A 18 -2.99 -6.20 6.99
N TYR A 19 -4.07 -6.68 6.38
CA TYR A 19 -4.04 -7.03 4.97
C TYR A 19 -4.07 -5.77 4.09
N PHE A 20 -3.19 -5.75 3.10
CA PHE A 20 -3.12 -4.77 2.02
C PHE A 20 -3.28 -5.50 0.69
N LYS A 21 -4.13 -4.96 -0.18
CA LYS A 21 -4.35 -5.48 -1.53
C LYS A 21 -3.89 -4.48 -2.58
N CYS A 22 -3.09 -4.93 -3.53
CA CYS A 22 -2.76 -4.13 -4.70
C CYS A 22 -4.02 -3.88 -5.54
N VAL A 23 -4.34 -2.62 -5.83
CA VAL A 23 -5.53 -2.26 -6.62
C VAL A 23 -5.47 -2.72 -8.08
N PHE A 24 -4.28 -3.09 -8.57
CA PHE A 24 -4.05 -3.48 -9.96
C PHE A 24 -4.03 -5.00 -10.13
N CYS A 25 -3.00 -5.67 -9.59
CA CYS A 25 -2.83 -7.12 -9.75
C CYS A 25 -3.55 -7.96 -8.68
N GLY A 26 -4.11 -7.34 -7.64
CA GLY A 26 -4.82 -8.04 -6.57
C GLY A 26 -3.92 -8.78 -5.56
N CYS A 27 -2.60 -8.65 -5.65
CA CYS A 27 -1.64 -9.20 -4.67
C CYS A 27 -2.01 -8.78 -3.24
N LEU A 28 -1.95 -9.72 -2.30
CA LEU A 28 -2.32 -9.53 -0.89
C LEU A 28 -1.08 -9.69 0.00
N GLU A 29 -0.86 -8.72 0.88
CA GLU A 29 0.27 -8.70 1.82
C GLU A 29 -0.24 -8.43 3.23
N TYR A 30 0.26 -9.16 4.25
CA TYR A 30 -0.07 -8.91 5.66
C TYR A 30 1.11 -8.24 6.36
N LEU A 31 1.07 -6.92 6.43
CA LEU A 31 2.19 -6.08 6.88
C LEU A 31 1.68 -4.85 7.65
N SER A 32 2.57 -4.17 8.36
CA SER A 32 2.29 -2.82 8.88
C SER A 32 2.34 -1.76 7.78
N VAL A 33 1.82 -0.56 8.08
CA VAL A 33 1.88 0.60 7.18
C VAL A 33 3.32 0.98 6.83
N ASP A 34 4.25 0.88 7.79
CA ASP A 34 5.66 1.19 7.55
C ASP A 34 6.36 0.13 6.70
N GLU A 35 6.00 -1.15 6.89
CA GLU A 35 6.56 -2.26 6.12
C GLU A 35 6.07 -2.25 4.67
N ILE A 36 4.78 -1.97 4.44
CA ILE A 36 4.23 -1.91 3.08
C ILE A 36 4.80 -0.72 2.29
N ARG A 37 5.17 0.37 2.97
CA ARG A 37 5.88 1.53 2.39
C ARG A 37 7.38 1.28 2.17
N ARG A 38 7.93 0.17 2.65
CA ARG A 38 9.37 -0.11 2.59
C ARG A 38 9.63 -1.53 2.11
N MET A 39 9.13 -1.84 0.93
CA MET A 39 9.32 -3.16 0.35
C MET A 39 10.61 -3.23 -0.46
N ASP A 40 11.25 -4.39 -0.42
CA ASP A 40 12.36 -4.69 -1.32
C ASP A 40 11.87 -4.80 -2.77
N ARG A 41 12.82 -4.74 -3.71
CA ARG A 41 12.53 -4.77 -5.15
C ARG A 41 11.69 -5.99 -5.58
N SER A 42 11.91 -7.16 -4.99
CA SER A 42 11.25 -8.39 -5.40
C SER A 42 9.77 -8.42 -5.01
N ARG A 43 9.44 -7.83 -3.85
CA ARG A 43 8.06 -7.70 -3.36
C ARG A 43 7.34 -6.47 -3.88
N ALA A 44 8.08 -5.43 -4.28
CA ALA A 44 7.53 -4.20 -4.82
C ALA A 44 7.07 -4.29 -6.28
N GLU A 45 7.54 -5.29 -7.03
CA GLU A 45 7.27 -5.38 -8.47
C GLU A 45 5.85 -5.84 -8.78
N CYS A 46 5.05 -4.93 -9.34
CA CYS A 46 3.71 -5.25 -9.82
C CYS A 46 3.75 -5.70 -11.29
N PRO A 47 3.13 -6.85 -11.65
CA PRO A 47 3.08 -7.33 -13.03
C PRO A 47 2.05 -6.61 -13.91
N ASP A 48 1.12 -5.84 -13.33
CA ASP A 48 0.08 -5.14 -14.09
C ASP A 48 0.65 -3.91 -14.81
N GLU A 49 0.40 -3.80 -16.11
CA GLU A 49 0.90 -2.69 -16.94
C GLU A 49 0.27 -1.32 -16.61
N ARG A 50 -0.85 -1.31 -15.90
CA ARG A 50 -1.52 -0.07 -15.45
C ARG A 50 -0.95 0.44 -14.14
N ALA A 51 -0.16 -0.37 -13.44
CA ALA A 51 0.47 0.03 -12.18
C ALA A 51 1.50 1.15 -12.40
N PRO A 52 1.67 2.07 -11.44
CA PRO A 52 2.60 3.20 -11.58
C PRO A 52 4.03 2.73 -11.77
N ARG A 53 4.80 3.44 -12.58
CA ARG A 53 6.24 3.21 -12.69
C ARG A 53 6.94 3.69 -11.42
N VAL A 54 7.94 2.93 -10.98
CA VAL A 54 8.82 3.37 -9.89
C VAL A 54 9.60 4.62 -10.37
N PRO A 55 9.62 5.72 -9.59
CA PRO A 55 10.43 6.89 -9.90
C PRO A 55 11.90 6.53 -10.05
N SER A 56 12.62 7.20 -10.95
CA SER A 56 14.03 6.88 -11.25
C SER A 56 14.94 6.89 -10.02
N GLN A 57 14.65 7.76 -9.04
CA GLN A 57 15.41 7.86 -7.79
C GLN A 57 15.20 6.64 -6.88
N GLU A 58 13.96 6.18 -6.70
CA GLU A 58 13.65 4.95 -5.96
C GLU A 58 14.20 3.70 -6.66
N ALA A 59 14.09 3.66 -7.99
CA ALA A 59 14.63 2.56 -8.80
C ALA A 59 16.17 2.47 -8.71
N PHE A 60 16.85 3.61 -8.58
CA PHE A 60 18.29 3.66 -8.35
C PHE A 60 18.64 3.14 -6.95
N LEU A 61 17.99 3.65 -5.90
CA LEU A 61 18.24 3.24 -4.51
C LEU A 61 18.00 1.75 -4.28
N THR A 62 16.97 1.18 -4.90
CA THR A 62 16.66 -0.25 -4.82
C THR A 62 17.66 -1.14 -5.54
N GLY A 63 18.43 -0.59 -6.47
CA GLY A 63 19.60 -1.27 -7.05
C GLY A 63 20.75 -1.48 -6.06
N PHE A 64 20.80 -0.70 -4.98
CA PHE A 64 21.81 -0.78 -3.92
C PHE A 64 21.27 -1.35 -2.59
N GLY A 65 20.18 -2.12 -2.65
CA GLY A 65 19.54 -2.71 -1.47
C GLY A 65 18.59 -1.76 -0.72
N GLY A 66 18.24 -0.63 -1.31
CA GLY A 66 17.19 0.25 -0.81
C GLY A 66 15.77 -0.33 -0.99
N THR A 67 14.79 0.36 -0.44
CA THR A 67 13.37 -0.01 -0.51
C THR A 67 12.60 0.86 -1.49
N VAL A 68 11.53 0.30 -2.07
CA VAL A 68 10.56 1.02 -2.88
C VAL A 68 9.46 1.53 -1.97
N ASP A 69 9.12 2.81 -2.10
CA ASP A 69 7.92 3.35 -1.46
C ASP A 69 6.69 2.89 -2.23
N CYS A 70 6.20 1.71 -1.89
CA CYS A 70 4.92 1.27 -2.40
C CYS A 70 3.86 2.11 -1.70
N LEU A 71 3.42 3.13 -2.43
CA LEU A 71 2.33 4.02 -2.05
C LEU A 71 1.24 3.15 -1.43
N ALA A 72 1.03 3.36 -0.14
CA ALA A 72 -0.13 2.86 0.60
C ALA A 72 -1.10 4.03 0.71
N PRO A 73 -1.75 4.45 -0.39
CA PRO A 73 -2.73 5.51 -0.32
C PRO A 73 -3.81 5.08 0.66
N ASP A 74 -4.23 6.03 1.49
CA ASP A 74 -5.34 5.84 2.39
C ASP A 74 -6.54 5.27 1.63
N TRP A 75 -7.17 4.25 2.19
CA TRP A 75 -8.34 3.53 1.67
C TRP A 75 -9.36 4.46 0.96
N GLN A 76 -9.59 5.64 1.55
CA GLN A 76 -10.47 6.70 1.06
C GLN A 76 -10.15 7.20 -0.36
N THR A 77 -8.90 7.11 -0.81
CA THR A 77 -8.49 7.64 -2.11
C THR A 77 -8.86 6.71 -3.27
N HIS A 78 -8.93 5.39 -3.03
CA HIS A 78 -9.10 4.39 -4.10
C HIS A 78 -10.37 3.54 -4.01
N TYR A 79 -11.01 3.46 -2.85
CA TYR A 79 -12.23 2.66 -2.65
C TYR A 79 -13.42 3.52 -2.19
N ARG A 80 -13.38 4.83 -2.46
CA ARG A 80 -14.44 5.78 -2.11
C ARG A 80 -15.83 5.35 -2.61
N ASP A 81 -15.89 4.69 -3.77
CA ASP A 81 -17.13 4.30 -4.43
C ASP A 81 -17.60 2.87 -4.04
N ALA A 82 -16.82 2.16 -3.22
CA ALA A 82 -17.17 0.87 -2.61
C ALA A 82 -16.61 0.79 -1.18
N PRO A 83 -17.10 1.63 -0.26
CA PRO A 83 -16.74 1.50 1.15
C PRO A 83 -17.21 0.12 1.65
N PRO A 84 -16.46 -0.60 2.51
CA PRO A 84 -17.10 -1.47 3.48
C PRO A 84 -17.94 -0.52 4.31
N ASP A 85 -19.23 -0.47 4.01
CA ASP A 85 -20.18 0.35 4.74
C ASP A 85 -19.98 0.12 6.24
N ASP A 86 -19.76 1.23 6.94
CA ASP A 86 -19.47 1.36 8.35
C ASP A 86 -18.12 0.78 8.85
N CYS A 87 -17.15 1.68 9.02
CA CYS A 87 -16.08 1.46 10.00
C CYS A 87 -16.30 2.32 11.27
N PRO A 88 -17.13 1.84 12.21
CA PRO A 88 -17.46 2.57 13.44
C PRO A 88 -16.30 2.67 14.45
N ASN A 89 -15.15 2.06 14.17
CA ASN A 89 -14.01 1.89 15.10
C ASN A 89 -12.72 2.59 14.69
N CYS A 90 -12.74 3.42 13.64
CA CYS A 90 -11.57 4.17 13.22
C CYS A 90 -11.85 5.67 13.43
N PRO A 91 -11.44 6.26 14.57
CA PRO A 91 -11.58 7.70 14.77
C PRO A 91 -10.75 8.45 13.73
N PRO A 92 -11.22 9.60 13.22
CA PRO A 92 -10.48 10.37 12.23
C PRO A 92 -9.12 10.79 12.80
N PRO A 93 -8.05 10.83 11.99
CA PRO A 93 -6.74 11.28 12.44
C PRO A 93 -6.84 12.76 12.82
N GLY A 94 -6.73 13.03 14.12
CA GLY A 94 -6.68 14.39 14.67
C GLY A 94 -7.95 14.81 15.38
N LYS A 95 -8.08 14.43 16.65
CA LYS A 95 -8.52 15.28 17.77
C LYS A 95 -7.88 14.75 19.05
N ASP A 96 -6.63 15.12 19.28
CA ASP A 96 -6.13 15.33 20.64
C ASP A 96 -6.77 16.60 21.21
#